data_AF-A0A7V4NFZ8-F1
#
_entry.id   AF-A0A7V4NFZ8-F1
#
_cell.length_a   1.000
_cell.length_b   1.000
_cell.length_c   1.000
_cell.angle_alpha   90.00
_cell.angle_beta   90.00
_cell.angle_gamma   90.00
#
_symmetry.space_group_name_H-M   'P 1'
#
loop_
_entity.id
_entity.type
_entity.pdbx_description
1 polymer ?
#
loop_
_entity_poly.entity_id
_entity_poly.type
_entity_poly.pdbx_seq_one_letter_code
_entity_poly.pdbx_strand_id
1 'polypeptide(L)'
;MRKPSIVYKYKNNLYINITNRCPVRCSYCIKFRWKKLFRGYYLGLTKEPSFKEIRDALEKEIKTHPNIKEIVFCGYGEPLMRWRLVKKLAL
;
A
#
# COMPACT_ATOMS: atom_id res chain seq x y z
N MET A 1 -0.27 12.73 14.92
CA MET A 1 -0.87 12.25 13.63
C MET A 1 -0.58 10.76 13.48
N ARG A 2 -1.50 9.96 12.90
CA ARG A 2 -1.28 8.51 12.73
C ARG A 2 -0.24 8.24 11.63
N LYS A 3 0.73 7.36 11.89
CA LYS A 3 1.78 7.00 10.93
C LYS A 3 1.18 6.08 9.84
N PRO A 4 1.34 6.40 8.55
CA PRO A 4 0.85 5.53 7.48
C PRO A 4 1.63 4.22 7.39
N SER A 5 0.93 3.12 7.15
CA SER A 5 1.53 1.84 6.77
C SER A 5 1.85 1.86 5.27
N ILE A 6 3.13 1.73 4.93
CA ILE A 6 3.62 1.70 3.53
C ILE A 6 3.51 0.29 2.96
N VAL A 7 3.93 -0.70 3.73
CA VAL A 7 3.71 -2.13 3.46
C VAL A 7 3.06 -2.73 4.70
N TYR A 8 2.11 -3.65 4.51
CA TYR A 8 1.43 -4.31 5.61
C TYR A 8 1.04 -5.74 5.23
N LYS A 9 1.03 -6.64 6.22
CA LYS A 9 0.54 -8.00 6.05
C LYS A 9 -0.97 -8.06 6.16
N TYR A 10 -1.59 -8.79 5.25
CA TYR A 10 -2.98 -9.21 5.41
C TYR A 10 -3.13 -10.65 4.93
N LYS A 11 -3.62 -11.51 5.83
CA LYS A 11 -3.60 -12.97 5.66
C LYS A 11 -2.16 -13.46 5.37
N ASN A 12 -1.95 -14.11 4.23
CA ASN A 12 -0.66 -14.70 3.82
C ASN A 12 0.05 -13.87 2.75
N ASN A 13 -0.36 -12.61 2.55
CA ASN A 13 0.15 -11.72 1.51
C ASN A 13 0.68 -10.42 2.12
N LEU A 14 1.59 -9.75 1.40
CA LEU A 14 2.02 -8.39 1.70
C LEU A 14 1.36 -7.42 0.73
N TYR A 15 0.84 -6.32 1.26
CA TYR A 15 0.16 -5.29 0.50
C TYR A 15 0.99 -4.01 0.53
N ILE A 16 1.24 -3.45 -0.65
CA ILE A 16 1.94 -2.18 -0.81
C ILE A 16 0.89 -1.08 -0.93
N ASN A 17 0.83 -0.18 0.04
CA ASN A 17 0.00 1.04 -0.01
C ASN A 17 0.71 2.10 -0.86
N ILE A 18 0.63 1.93 -2.18
CA ILE A 18 1.51 2.65 -3.11
C ILE A 18 1.09 4.11 -3.35
N THR A 19 -0.21 4.39 -3.29
CA THR A 19 -0.77 5.73 -3.51
C THR A 19 -2.17 5.86 -2.93
N ASN A 20 -2.60 7.09 -2.65
CA ASN A 20 -3.99 7.45 -2.33
C ASN A 20 -4.65 8.27 -3.46
N ARG A 21 -3.90 8.58 -4.53
CA ARG A 21 -4.43 9.22 -5.75
C ARG A 21 -5.24 8.21 -6.55
N CYS A 22 -6.33 8.65 -7.14
CA CYS A 22 -7.22 7.82 -7.93
C CYS A 22 -7.91 8.73 -8.97
N PRO A 23 -7.98 8.33 -10.25
CA PRO A 23 -8.62 9.14 -11.28
C PRO A 23 -10.15 9.16 -11.17
N VAL A 24 -10.71 8.24 -10.37
CA VAL A 24 -12.15 8.06 -10.18
C VAL A 24 -12.55 8.23 -8.72
N ARG A 25 -13.78 8.70 -8.51
CA ARG A 25 -14.40 8.86 -7.19
C ARG A 25 -15.59 7.91 -7.08
N CYS A 26 -15.31 6.61 -7.01
CA CYS A 26 -16.37 5.58 -6.96
C CYS A 26 -17.31 5.80 -5.76
N SER A 27 -18.62 5.68 -5.98
CA SER A 27 -19.66 5.87 -4.96
C SER A 27 -19.52 4.91 -3.77
N TYR A 28 -18.94 3.73 -4.01
CA TYR A 28 -18.70 2.68 -3.02
C TYR A 28 -17.26 2.65 -2.48
N CYS A 29 -16.43 3.65 -2.77
CA CYS A 29 -15.02 3.62 -2.38
C CYS A 29 -14.83 3.67 -0.85
N ILE A 30 -14.30 2.58 -0.28
CA ILE A 30 -14.11 2.41 1.17
C ILE A 30 -13.19 3.44 1.81
N LYS A 31 -12.30 4.10 1.05
CA LYS A 31 -11.40 5.15 1.57
C LYS A 31 -12.15 6.33 2.22
N PHE A 32 -13.37 6.61 1.74
CA PHE A 32 -14.23 7.67 2.27
C PHE A 32 -15.08 7.23 3.46
N ARG A 33 -15.31 5.91 3.60
CA ARG A 33 -16.14 5.34 4.67
C ARG A 33 -15.32 4.92 5.88
N TRP A 34 -14.10 4.43 5.67
CA TRP A 34 -13.31 3.77 6.71
C TRP A 34 -12.26 4.67 7.34
N LYS A 35 -12.37 6.00 7.19
CA LYS A 35 -11.40 6.98 7.73
C LYS A 35 -9.94 6.61 7.38
N LYS A 36 -9.73 6.06 6.17
CA LYS A 36 -8.46 5.53 5.69
C LYS A 36 -7.82 4.45 6.59
N LEU A 37 -8.62 3.66 7.31
CA LEU A 37 -8.18 2.50 8.07
C LEU A 37 -8.56 1.21 7.35
N PHE A 38 -7.70 0.20 7.41
CA PHE A 38 -7.99 -1.15 6.95
C PHE A 38 -7.42 -2.15 7.95
N ARG A 39 -8.29 -2.90 8.65
CA ARG A 39 -7.87 -3.98 9.56
C ARG A 39 -6.76 -3.56 10.57
N GLY A 40 -6.87 -2.37 11.13
CA GLY A 40 -5.89 -1.81 12.08
C GLY A 40 -4.74 -1.01 11.44
N TYR A 41 -4.53 -1.14 10.13
CA TYR A 41 -3.55 -0.35 9.39
C TYR A 41 -4.13 0.99 8.98
N TYR A 42 -3.39 2.08 9.25
CA TYR A 42 -3.73 3.39 8.73
C TYR A 42 -3.08 3.57 7.36
N LEU A 43 -3.89 3.64 6.31
CA LEU A 43 -3.43 3.69 4.92
C LEU A 43 -3.48 5.10 4.32
N GLY A 44 -3.78 6.11 5.14
CA GLY A 44 -3.84 7.50 4.74
C GLY A 44 -2.47 8.13 4.53
N LEU A 45 -1.98 8.13 3.29
CA LEU A 45 -0.70 8.73 2.92
C LEU A 45 -0.78 10.26 2.99
N THR A 46 0.10 10.87 3.77
CA THR A 46 0.31 12.33 3.79
C THR A 46 1.22 12.78 2.63
N LYS A 47 2.14 11.90 2.22
CA LYS A 47 3.03 12.06 1.07
C LYS A 47 3.11 10.71 0.33
N GLU A 48 3.29 10.77 -0.98
CA GLU A 48 3.55 9.59 -1.79
C GLU A 48 4.89 8.94 -1.38
N PRO A 49 4.89 7.66 -0.96
CA PRO A 49 6.13 7.00 -0.55
C PRO A 49 7.06 6.82 -1.75
N SER A 50 8.35 7.04 -1.55
CA SER A 50 9.39 6.85 -2.56
C SER A 50 9.66 5.37 -2.83
N PHE A 51 10.38 5.07 -3.92
CA PHE A 51 10.83 3.71 -4.21
C PHE A 51 11.63 3.11 -3.04
N LYS A 52 12.56 3.89 -2.47
CA LYS A 52 13.40 3.45 -1.36
C LYS A 52 12.57 3.15 -0.12
N GLU A 53 11.64 4.03 0.25
CA GLU A 53 10.76 3.79 1.42
C GLU A 53 9.90 2.54 1.25
N ILE A 54 9.37 2.28 0.05
CA ILE A 54 8.58 1.08 -0.22
C ILE A 54 9.46 -0.16 -0.16
N ARG A 55 10.62 -0.16 -0.84
CA ARG A 55 11.55 -1.29 -0.87
C ARG A 55 12.05 -1.64 0.53
N ASP A 56 12.52 -0.65 1.28
CA ASP A 56 13.05 -0.85 2.63
C ASP A 56 11.96 -1.39 3.58
N ALA A 57 10.71 -0.92 3.44
CA ALA A 57 9.58 -1.46 4.20
C ALA A 57 9.20 -2.88 3.77
N LEU A 58 9.22 -3.17 2.47
CA LEU A 58 8.91 -4.50 1.92
C LEU A 58 9.93 -5.54 2.38
N GLU A 59 11.23 -5.25 2.28
CA GLU A 59 12.31 -6.12 2.76
C GLU A 59 12.17 -6.45 4.25
N LYS A 60 11.81 -5.44 5.07
CA LYS A 60 11.55 -5.65 6.49
C LYS A 60 10.39 -6.61 6.74
N GLU A 61 9.28 -6.43 6.02
CA GLU A 61 8.09 -7.29 6.19
C GLU A 61 8.34 -8.72 5.69
N ILE A 62 9.07 -8.90 4.58
CA ILE A 62 9.48 -10.22 4.08
C ILE A 62 10.34 -10.96 5.11
N LYS A 63 11.31 -10.28 5.73
CA LYS A 63 12.14 -10.89 6.80
C LYS A 63 11.32 -11.26 8.03
N THR A 64 10.31 -10.46 8.36
CA THR A 64 9.44 -10.68 9.54
C THR A 64 8.41 -11.79 9.29
N HIS A 65 8.07 -12.02 8.04
CA HIS A 65 7.05 -12.97 7.62
C HIS A 65 7.61 -13.85 6.49
N PRO A 66 8.25 -14.99 6.79
CA PRO A 66 8.91 -15.79 5.75
C PRO A 66 7.94 -16.54 4.82
N ASN A 67 6.68 -16.72 5.23
CA ASN A 67 5.68 -17.54 4.53
C ASN A 67 4.67 -16.72 3.71
N ILE A 68 5.12 -15.64 3.06
CA ILE A 68 4.27 -14.81 2.20
C ILE A 68 4.10 -15.50 0.84
N LYS A 69 2.86 -15.53 0.33
CA LYS A 69 2.56 -16.10 -0.99
C LYS A 69 2.64 -15.06 -2.12
N GLU A 70 2.15 -13.85 -1.85
CA GLU A 70 2.00 -12.81 -2.87
C GLU A 70 2.34 -11.43 -2.34
N ILE A 71 2.79 -10.58 -3.25
CA ILE A 71 2.89 -9.12 -3.05
C ILE A 71 1.80 -8.46 -3.89
N VAL A 72 0.95 -7.67 -3.24
CA VAL A 72 -0.22 -7.03 -3.86
C VAL A 72 -0.01 -5.52 -3.91
N PHE A 73 0.00 -4.94 -5.10
CA PHE A 73 -0.04 -3.49 -5.28
C PHE A 73 -1.45 -2.98 -4.98
N CYS A 74 -1.59 -2.16 -3.94
CA CYS A 74 -2.88 -1.69 -3.43
C CYS A 74 -2.75 -0.27 -2.85
N GLY A 75 -3.64 0.06 -1.91
CA GLY A 75 -3.75 1.35 -1.25
C GLY A 75 -5.16 1.92 -1.37
N TYR A 76 -5.38 3.10 -0.80
CA TYR A 76 -6.64 3.84 -0.97
C TYR A 76 -6.66 4.71 -2.24
N GLY A 77 -5.99 4.24 -3.29
CA GLY A 77 -5.86 4.88 -4.58
C GLY A 77 -5.90 3.86 -5.72
N GLU A 78 -5.54 4.30 -6.92
CA GLU A 78 -5.35 3.45 -8.10
C GLU A 78 -3.85 3.20 -8.29
N PRO A 79 -3.33 1.97 -8.06
CA PRO A 79 -1.90 1.67 -8.17
C PRO A 79 -1.25 2.12 -9.49
N LEU A 80 -1.97 1.99 -10.62
CA LEU A 80 -1.43 2.31 -11.94
C LEU A 80 -1.22 3.81 -12.19
N MET A 81 -1.73 4.69 -11.32
CA MET A 81 -1.32 6.11 -11.27
C MET A 81 0.19 6.27 -11.03
N ARG A 82 0.86 5.23 -10.54
CA ARG A 82 2.31 5.17 -10.34
C ARG A 82 2.95 4.04 -11.17
N TRP A 83 2.46 3.81 -12.39
CA TRP A 83 2.93 2.75 -13.30
C TRP A 83 4.44 2.53 -13.32
N ARG A 84 5.25 3.59 -13.51
CA ARG A 84 6.72 3.48 -13.54
C ARG A 84 7.29 2.88 -12.24
N LEU A 85 6.69 3.21 -11.10
CA LEU A 85 7.10 2.66 -9.81
C LEU A 85 6.64 1.21 -9.63
N VAL A 86 5.41 0.89 -10.02
CA VAL A 86 4.90 -0.50 -10.01
C VAL A 86 5.83 -1.39 -10.83
N LYS A 87 6.13 -1.00 -12.07
CA LYS A 87 7.06 -1.73 -12.94
C LYS A 87 8.43 -1.91 -12.31
N LYS A 88 8.96 -0.86 -11.66
CA LYS A 88 10.28 -0.92 -10.99
C LYS A 88 10.29 -1.82 -9.75
N LEU A 89 9.16 -1.95 -9.04
CA LEU A 89 9.06 -2.79 -7.84
C LEU A 89 8.80 -4.27 -8.16
N ALA A 90 8.25 -4.56 -9.34
CA ALA A 90 7.92 -5.91 -9.78
C ALA A 90 9.06 -6.62 -10.54
N LEU A 91 10.13 -5.89 -10.89
CA LEU A 91 11.34 -6.38 -11.55
C LEU A 91 12.51 -6.39 -10.55
#